data_AF-A0A949HLT6-F1
#
_entry.id   AF-A0A949HLT6-F1
#
_cell.length_a   1.000
_cell.length_b   1.000
_cell.length_c   1.000
_cell.angle_alpha   90.00
_cell.angle_beta   90.00
_cell.angle_gamma   90.00
#
_symmetry.space_group_name_H-M   'P 1'
#
loop_
_entity.id
_entity.type
_entity.pdbx_description
1 polymer ?
#
loop_
_entity_poly.entity_id
_entity_poly.type
_entity_poly.pdbx_seq_one_letter_code
_entity_poly.pdbx_strand_id
1 'polypeptide(L)'
;MRSLTTLEGKSDAEAFVAYLLTLGISTHVEPASSPMDARFQNGPAADSTKPDLWEVWIKNEDRLEQAKEELAAFEASPKDPKYSAALRQANQILKEQREQARLRQRNIQSPRLDQPRASMFSGKLPPLTLTLVILCCVFGFLTAFSKPSPENRLGLSIVKQLQFVDMGLYAKTLDPAASLKQGELWRVITPAFLHGDPIHLLMNMLALASLGRLVERMIGIRRYAILLVLLAIGSHLPQGLLGENLLGVRGLSGSPNFVGISGVIMGLFGYIAIKTKLNPNIGFSLSPQSYFMVAILLVIGFAGEMFGNVGNLHMANFAHLGGLVSGVLLGIISEQVRG
;
A
#
# COMPACT_ATOMS: atom_id res chain seq x y z
N MET A 1 -13.81 -28.12 6.09
CA MET A 1 -15.29 -28.30 6.03
C MET A 1 -15.52 -29.80 6.01
N ARG A 2 -16.35 -30.31 6.93
CA ARG A 2 -16.59 -31.76 7.07
C ARG A 2 -18.10 -32.02 7.11
N SER A 3 -18.50 -33.14 6.52
CA SER A 3 -19.86 -33.65 6.62
C SER A 3 -20.13 -34.04 8.08
N LEU A 4 -21.23 -33.54 8.62
CA LEU A 4 -21.69 -33.81 9.98
C LEU A 4 -22.64 -35.01 9.97
N THR A 5 -23.63 -35.01 9.07
CA THR A 5 -24.64 -36.06 8.95
C THR A 5 -25.47 -35.88 7.66
N THR A 6 -26.32 -36.87 7.40
CA THR A 6 -27.40 -36.80 6.41
C THR A 6 -28.75 -36.87 7.14
N LEU A 7 -29.60 -35.87 6.97
CA LEU A 7 -30.94 -35.81 7.55
C LEU A 7 -32.00 -36.09 6.49
N GLU A 8 -33.06 -36.80 6.87
CA GLU A 8 -34.23 -37.02 6.03
C GLU A 8 -35.22 -35.86 6.22
N GLY A 9 -35.73 -35.33 5.10
CA GLY A 9 -36.65 -34.21 5.10
C GLY A 9 -35.93 -32.86 5.08
N LYS A 10 -36.19 -32.09 4.02
CA LYS A 10 -35.66 -30.72 3.88
C LYS A 10 -35.94 -29.83 5.09
N SER A 11 -37.16 -29.91 5.62
CA SER A 11 -37.63 -29.09 6.76
C SER A 11 -36.80 -29.32 8.02
N ASP A 12 -36.45 -30.58 8.30
CA ASP A 12 -35.73 -30.96 9.50
C ASP A 12 -34.25 -30.57 9.39
N ALA A 13 -33.66 -30.74 8.20
CA ALA A 13 -32.33 -30.24 7.90
C ALA A 13 -32.23 -28.70 8.04
N GLU A 14 -33.22 -27.96 7.52
CA GLU A 14 -33.29 -26.50 7.66
C GLU A 14 -33.47 -26.05 9.11
N ALA A 15 -34.33 -26.73 9.88
CA ALA A 15 -34.57 -26.42 11.29
C ALA A 15 -33.32 -26.66 12.16
N PHE A 16 -32.63 -27.78 11.95
CA PHE A 16 -31.41 -28.10 12.66
C PHE A 16 -30.27 -27.12 12.34
N VAL A 17 -30.08 -26.78 11.07
CA VAL A 17 -29.06 -25.80 10.68
C VAL A 17 -29.37 -24.39 11.13
N ALA A 18 -30.64 -23.99 11.14
CA ALA A 18 -31.06 -22.73 11.74
C ALA A 18 -30.69 -22.69 13.23
N TYR A 19 -30.89 -23.78 13.97
CA TYR A 19 -30.48 -23.88 15.37
C TYR A 19 -28.97 -23.80 15.56
N LEU A 20 -28.18 -24.54 14.79
CA LEU A 20 -26.72 -24.45 14.84
C LEU A 20 -26.22 -23.01 14.57
N LEU A 21 -26.88 -22.28 13.66
CA LEU A 21 -26.56 -20.88 13.40
C LEU A 21 -26.80 -19.99 14.63
N THR A 22 -27.85 -20.25 15.43
CA THR A 22 -28.10 -19.50 16.68
C THR A 22 -27.01 -19.70 17.73
N LEU A 23 -26.32 -20.85 17.70
CA LEU A 23 -25.15 -21.14 18.55
C LEU A 23 -23.85 -20.54 17.97
N GLY A 24 -23.91 -19.87 16.82
CA GLY A 24 -22.75 -19.33 16.12
C GLY A 24 -21.96 -20.38 15.34
N ILE A 25 -22.53 -21.58 15.10
CA ILE A 25 -21.89 -22.64 14.33
C ILE A 25 -22.22 -22.45 12.86
N SER A 26 -21.19 -22.23 12.04
CA SER A 26 -21.33 -21.99 10.61
C SER A 26 -21.45 -23.29 9.82
N THR A 27 -22.58 -23.46 9.15
CA THR A 27 -22.93 -24.68 8.43
C THR A 27 -23.27 -24.42 6.97
N HIS A 28 -23.42 -25.49 6.20
CA HIS A 28 -23.93 -25.50 4.85
C HIS A 28 -24.77 -26.76 4.67
N VAL A 29 -25.83 -26.68 3.87
CA VAL A 29 -26.75 -27.78 3.63
C VAL A 29 -26.93 -27.92 2.14
N GLU A 30 -26.82 -29.13 1.63
CA GLU A 30 -27.03 -29.45 0.22
C GLU A 30 -27.79 -30.78 0.09
N PRO A 31 -28.51 -31.00 -1.02
CA PRO A 31 -29.15 -32.29 -1.27
C PRO A 31 -28.07 -33.38 -1.33
N ALA A 32 -28.25 -34.47 -0.61
CA ALA A 32 -27.31 -35.58 -0.63
C ALA A 32 -27.27 -36.18 -2.04
N SER A 33 -26.16 -36.04 -2.75
CA SER A 33 -25.99 -36.68 -4.06
C SER A 33 -25.84 -38.19 -3.88
N SER A 34 -26.59 -38.98 -4.67
CA SER A 34 -26.33 -40.42 -4.78
C SER A 34 -24.86 -40.66 -5.18
N PRO A 35 -24.16 -41.71 -4.70
CA PRO A 35 -22.71 -41.90 -4.92
C PRO A 35 -22.26 -42.13 -6.38
N MET A 36 -23.06 -41.75 -7.39
CA MET A 36 -22.88 -42.17 -8.79
C MET A 36 -23.00 -41.05 -9.85
N ASP A 37 -22.96 -39.76 -9.46
CA ASP A 37 -23.12 -38.65 -10.43
C ASP A 37 -21.83 -37.84 -10.68
N ALA A 38 -20.66 -38.41 -10.41
CA ALA A 38 -19.37 -37.82 -10.80
C ALA A 38 -18.87 -38.47 -12.09
N ARG A 39 -19.30 -37.89 -13.23
CA ARG A 39 -18.87 -38.13 -14.63
C ARG A 39 -19.66 -39.26 -15.32
N PHE A 40 -20.29 -38.88 -16.43
CA PHE A 40 -21.04 -39.71 -17.39
C PHE A 40 -22.50 -40.02 -17.03
N GLN A 41 -23.45 -39.27 -17.61
CA GLN A 41 -24.38 -39.79 -18.64
C GLN A 41 -25.39 -38.72 -19.08
N ASN A 42 -25.48 -38.51 -20.40
CA ASN A 42 -26.63 -37.91 -21.05
C ASN A 42 -27.73 -38.99 -21.13
N GLY A 43 -28.87 -38.79 -20.46
CA GLY A 43 -30.06 -39.64 -20.53
C GLY A 43 -31.30 -38.90 -20.01
N PRO A 44 -32.52 -39.20 -20.51
CA PRO A 44 -33.70 -38.35 -20.29
C PRO A 44 -34.47 -38.68 -19.01
N ALA A 45 -35.20 -37.65 -18.54
CA ALA A 45 -36.32 -37.62 -17.59
C ALA A 45 -36.11 -38.20 -16.17
N ALA A 46 -36.29 -37.31 -15.19
CA ALA A 46 -36.19 -37.56 -13.76
C ALA A 46 -37.27 -38.53 -13.25
N ASP A 47 -36.82 -39.60 -12.59
CA ASP A 47 -37.62 -40.46 -11.72
C ASP A 47 -37.83 -39.78 -10.36
N SER A 48 -39.08 -39.67 -9.92
CA SER A 48 -39.53 -38.93 -8.73
C SER A 48 -39.50 -39.75 -7.43
N THR A 49 -38.55 -40.66 -7.29
CA THR A 49 -38.38 -41.52 -6.11
C THR A 49 -37.01 -41.38 -5.45
N LYS A 50 -36.39 -40.19 -5.57
CA LYS A 50 -35.16 -39.88 -4.82
C LYS A 50 -35.51 -39.66 -3.32
N PRO A 51 -34.81 -40.32 -2.39
CA PRO A 51 -35.00 -40.06 -0.96
C PRO A 51 -34.66 -38.58 -0.67
N ASP A 52 -35.50 -37.89 0.11
CA ASP A 52 -35.34 -36.46 0.48
C ASP A 52 -34.24 -36.29 1.53
N LEU A 53 -33.03 -36.71 1.20
CA LEU A 53 -31.87 -36.72 2.07
C LEU A 53 -31.04 -35.45 1.83
N TRP A 54 -30.65 -34.81 2.93
CA TRP A 54 -29.90 -33.56 2.94
C TRP A 54 -28.65 -33.70 3.77
N GLU A 55 -27.50 -33.39 3.18
CA GLU A 55 -26.21 -33.46 3.85
C GLU A 55 -25.91 -32.12 4.55
N VAL A 56 -25.56 -32.20 5.83
CA VAL A 56 -25.21 -31.04 6.65
C VAL A 56 -23.70 -30.99 6.85
N TRP A 57 -23.09 -29.90 6.43
CA TRP A 57 -21.64 -29.68 6.50
C TRP A 57 -21.30 -28.58 7.51
N ILE A 58 -20.24 -28.77 8.29
CA ILE A 58 -19.70 -27.75 9.19
C ILE A 58 -18.46 -27.10 8.60
N LYS A 59 -18.41 -25.77 8.62
CA LYS A 59 -17.28 -24.98 8.12
C LYS A 59 -16.10 -24.92 9.09
N ASN A 60 -16.37 -24.82 10.40
CA ASN A 60 -15.34 -24.64 11.43
C ASN A 60 -15.17 -25.92 12.27
N GLU A 61 -13.98 -26.51 12.28
CA GLU A 61 -13.72 -27.80 12.94
C GLU A 61 -13.62 -27.70 14.47
N ASP A 62 -13.43 -26.50 15.02
CA ASP A 62 -13.29 -26.20 16.45
C ASP A 62 -14.57 -26.47 17.26
N ARG A 63 -15.73 -26.50 16.60
CA ARG A 63 -17.04 -26.76 17.23
C ARG A 63 -17.69 -28.07 16.79
N LEU A 64 -16.91 -28.98 16.21
CA LEU A 64 -17.41 -30.24 15.68
C LEU A 64 -18.05 -31.13 16.77
N GLU A 65 -17.42 -31.25 17.93
CA GLU A 65 -17.93 -32.10 19.03
C GLU A 65 -19.24 -31.56 19.59
N GLN A 66 -19.33 -30.23 19.81
CA GLN A 66 -20.58 -29.57 20.22
C GLN A 66 -21.70 -29.81 19.20
N ALA A 67 -21.41 -29.74 17.89
CA ALA A 67 -22.41 -29.96 16.86
C ALA A 67 -22.89 -31.41 16.77
N LYS A 68 -22.04 -32.39 17.10
CA LYS A 68 -22.44 -33.81 17.20
C LYS A 68 -23.35 -34.07 18.40
N GLU A 69 -23.06 -33.44 19.55
CA GLU A 69 -23.93 -33.52 20.73
C GLU A 69 -25.32 -32.94 20.44
N GLU A 70 -25.38 -31.77 19.79
CA GLU A 70 -26.64 -31.15 19.39
C GLU A 70 -27.37 -31.96 18.31
N LEU A 71 -26.65 -32.66 17.43
CA LEU A 71 -27.24 -33.57 16.46
C LEU A 71 -27.93 -34.76 17.16
N ALA A 72 -27.26 -35.39 18.13
CA ALA A 72 -27.86 -36.48 18.90
C ALA A 72 -29.13 -36.03 19.65
N ALA A 73 -29.12 -34.80 20.19
CA ALA A 73 -30.29 -34.19 20.82
C ALA A 73 -31.40 -33.85 19.81
N PHE A 74 -31.07 -33.52 18.56
CA PHE A 74 -32.02 -33.28 17.48
C PHE A 74 -32.68 -34.58 17.02
N GLU A 75 -31.91 -35.63 16.74
CA GLU A 75 -32.43 -36.94 16.33
C GLU A 75 -33.32 -37.57 17.38
N ALA A 76 -33.02 -37.36 18.67
CA ALA A 76 -33.85 -37.84 19.77
C ALA A 76 -35.22 -37.12 19.86
N SER A 77 -35.33 -35.86 19.42
CA SER A 77 -36.56 -35.06 19.52
C SER A 77 -36.62 -33.94 18.46
N PRO A 78 -36.79 -34.28 17.18
CA PRO A 78 -36.68 -33.31 16.07
C PRO A 78 -37.80 -32.27 16.08
N LYS A 79 -38.93 -32.58 16.72
CA LYS A 79 -40.10 -31.69 16.86
C LYS A 79 -40.06 -30.79 18.10
N ASP A 80 -38.93 -30.72 18.79
CA ASP A 80 -38.78 -29.82 19.93
C ASP A 80 -39.05 -28.35 19.50
N PRO A 81 -39.89 -27.60 20.23
CA PRO A 81 -40.17 -26.20 19.94
C PRO A 81 -38.93 -25.33 19.73
N LYS A 82 -37.78 -25.66 20.35
CA LYS A 82 -36.54 -24.89 20.22
C LYS A 82 -36.03 -24.82 18.77
N TYR A 83 -36.19 -25.88 17.97
CA TYR A 83 -35.75 -25.90 16.57
C TYR A 83 -36.66 -25.04 15.68
N SER A 84 -37.98 -25.10 15.92
CA SER A 84 -38.94 -24.24 15.23
C SER A 84 -38.78 -22.76 15.59
N ALA A 85 -38.39 -22.46 16.85
CA ALA A 85 -38.11 -21.11 17.30
C ALA A 85 -36.80 -20.58 16.69
N ALA A 86 -35.79 -21.44 16.55
CA ALA A 86 -34.51 -21.10 15.94
C ALA A 86 -34.64 -20.68 14.48
N LEU A 87 -35.60 -21.20 13.71
CA LEU A 87 -35.86 -20.74 12.33
C LEU A 87 -36.15 -19.24 12.25
N ARG A 88 -36.90 -18.67 13.21
CA ARG A 88 -37.17 -17.23 13.24
C ARG A 88 -35.92 -16.43 13.57
N GLN A 89 -35.15 -16.88 14.57
CA GLN A 89 -33.92 -16.22 15.01
C GLN A 89 -32.82 -16.28 13.92
N ALA A 90 -32.65 -17.43 13.28
CA ALA A 90 -31.72 -17.64 12.17
C ALA A 90 -32.03 -16.72 10.99
N ASN A 91 -33.31 -16.56 10.62
CA ASN A 91 -33.72 -15.63 9.57
C ASN A 91 -33.36 -14.17 9.90
N GLN A 92 -33.49 -13.77 11.17
CA GLN A 92 -33.08 -12.44 11.62
C GLN A 92 -31.55 -12.27 11.55
N ILE A 93 -30.78 -13.25 12.04
CA ILE A 93 -29.31 -13.26 11.96
C ILE A 93 -28.84 -13.18 10.51
N LEU A 94 -29.42 -13.96 9.60
CA LEU A 94 -29.08 -13.93 8.17
C LEU A 94 -29.44 -12.59 7.53
N LYS A 95 -30.56 -11.97 7.92
CA LYS A 95 -30.96 -10.64 7.45
C LYS A 95 -29.97 -9.57 7.92
N GLU A 96 -29.58 -9.58 9.19
CA GLU A 96 -28.58 -8.68 9.76
C GLU A 96 -27.20 -8.88 9.12
N GLN A 97 -26.77 -10.13 8.91
CA GLN A 97 -25.52 -10.45 8.21
C GLN A 97 -25.55 -9.98 6.75
N ARG A 98 -26.66 -10.16 6.03
CA ARG A 98 -26.84 -9.66 4.66
C ARG A 98 -26.87 -8.13 4.62
N GLU A 99 -27.48 -7.49 5.59
CA GLU A 99 -27.51 -6.03 5.69
C GLU A 99 -26.11 -5.48 6.01
N GLN A 100 -25.38 -6.09 6.95
CA GLN A 100 -23.98 -5.74 7.23
C GLN A 100 -23.07 -6.01 6.03
N ALA A 101 -23.24 -7.13 5.32
CA ALA A 101 -22.52 -7.42 4.09
C ALA A 101 -22.84 -6.40 2.99
N ARG A 102 -24.10 -6.00 2.86
CA ARG A 102 -24.54 -4.94 1.94
C ARG A 102 -23.98 -3.57 2.34
N LEU A 103 -23.88 -3.25 3.63
CA LEU A 103 -23.25 -2.03 4.12
C LEU A 103 -21.74 -2.06 3.88
N ARG A 104 -21.06 -3.18 4.13
CA ARG A 104 -19.65 -3.37 3.77
C ARG A 104 -19.43 -3.25 2.27
N GLN A 105 -20.28 -3.85 1.45
CA GLN A 105 -20.21 -3.75 -0.01
C GLN A 105 -20.55 -2.35 -0.50
N ARG A 106 -21.49 -1.63 0.13
CA ARG A 106 -21.79 -0.23 -0.17
C ARG A 106 -20.63 0.69 0.23
N ASN A 107 -19.93 0.36 1.32
CA ASN A 107 -18.70 1.03 1.75
C ASN A 107 -17.49 0.68 0.85
N ILE A 108 -17.48 -0.48 0.17
CA ILE A 108 -16.44 -0.91 -0.78
C ILE A 108 -16.76 -0.45 -2.24
N GLN A 109 -18.04 -0.33 -2.59
CA GLN A 109 -18.57 0.11 -3.88
C GLN A 109 -19.67 1.16 -3.67
N SER A 110 -19.24 2.39 -3.39
CA SER A 110 -19.83 3.62 -3.90
C SER A 110 -19.12 4.81 -3.23
N PRO A 111 -17.87 5.12 -3.62
CA PRO A 111 -17.36 6.47 -3.37
C PRO A 111 -18.36 7.42 -4.02
N ARG A 112 -18.98 8.30 -3.21
CA ARG A 112 -19.96 9.31 -3.64
C ARG A 112 -19.57 9.88 -5.00
N LEU A 113 -20.40 9.65 -6.01
CA LEU A 113 -20.20 10.12 -7.39
C LEU A 113 -20.40 11.64 -7.55
N ASP A 114 -20.76 12.34 -6.48
CA ASP A 114 -21.16 13.76 -6.52
C ASP A 114 -20.07 14.74 -6.11
N GLN A 115 -18.89 14.26 -5.72
CA GLN A 115 -17.70 15.12 -5.59
C GLN A 115 -16.84 14.93 -6.84
N PRO A 116 -16.50 15.99 -7.59
CA PRO A 116 -15.61 15.86 -8.72
C PRO A 116 -14.33 15.23 -8.18
N ARG A 117 -14.06 13.98 -8.59
CA ARG A 117 -12.79 13.31 -8.32
C ARG A 117 -11.73 14.32 -8.68
N ALA A 118 -11.04 14.87 -7.69
CA ALA A 118 -9.84 15.64 -7.93
C ALA A 118 -8.88 14.62 -8.55
N SER A 119 -8.87 14.55 -9.88
CA SER A 119 -7.94 13.71 -10.59
C SER A 119 -6.56 14.16 -10.13
N MET A 120 -5.70 13.18 -9.87
CA MET A 120 -4.29 13.41 -9.53
C MET A 120 -3.62 14.36 -10.53
N PHE A 121 -4.17 14.45 -11.74
CA PHE A 121 -3.73 15.30 -12.83
C PHE A 121 -4.66 16.49 -13.15
N SER A 122 -5.81 16.67 -12.49
CA SER A 122 -6.75 17.75 -12.80
C SER A 122 -6.67 18.97 -11.87
N GLY A 123 -6.88 20.15 -12.46
CA GLY A 123 -6.88 21.45 -11.79
C GLY A 123 -5.49 22.09 -11.66
N LYS A 124 -5.45 23.33 -11.14
CA LYS A 124 -4.21 24.10 -10.97
C LYS A 124 -3.31 23.45 -9.90
N LEU A 125 -2.00 23.41 -10.18
CA LEU A 125 -1.02 22.97 -9.20
C LEU A 125 -1.03 23.91 -7.99
N PRO A 126 -1.02 23.37 -6.76
CA PRO A 126 -0.82 24.16 -5.55
C PRO A 126 0.51 24.95 -5.62
N PRO A 127 0.57 26.14 -4.99
CA PRO A 127 1.65 27.10 -5.21
C PRO A 127 3.04 26.55 -4.84
N LEU A 128 3.19 25.83 -3.72
CA LEU A 128 4.51 25.32 -3.33
C LEU A 128 4.96 24.18 -4.25
N THR A 129 4.07 23.25 -4.58
CA THR A 129 4.33 22.18 -5.55
C THR A 129 4.74 22.76 -6.91
N LEU A 130 4.01 23.76 -7.41
CA LEU A 130 4.34 24.44 -8.66
C LEU A 130 5.71 25.13 -8.59
N THR A 131 5.99 25.82 -7.48
CA THR A 131 7.27 26.49 -7.26
C THR A 131 8.43 25.50 -7.30
N LEU A 132 8.30 24.35 -6.63
CA LEU A 132 9.33 23.31 -6.64
C LEU A 132 9.54 22.72 -8.03
N VAL A 133 8.46 22.48 -8.78
CA VAL A 133 8.56 22.01 -10.17
C VAL A 133 9.33 23.01 -11.03
N ILE A 134 9.00 24.31 -10.94
CA ILE A 134 9.69 25.37 -11.67
C ILE A 134 11.17 25.43 -11.27
N LEU A 135 11.48 25.42 -9.97
CA LEU A 135 12.86 25.48 -9.48
C LEU A 135 13.69 24.29 -9.96
N CYS A 136 13.16 23.07 -9.87
CA CYS A 136 13.83 21.87 -10.38
C CYS A 136 14.09 21.96 -11.89
N CYS A 137 13.11 22.45 -12.68
CA CYS A 137 13.31 22.68 -14.11
C CYS A 137 14.39 23.73 -14.38
N VAL A 138 14.30 24.89 -13.73
CA VAL A 138 15.28 25.99 -13.89
C VAL A 138 16.69 25.51 -13.55
N PHE A 139 16.90 24.88 -12.39
CA PHE A 139 18.20 24.35 -12.02
C PHE A 139 18.66 23.21 -12.94
N GLY A 140 17.75 22.35 -13.38
CA GLY A 140 18.05 21.31 -14.37
C GLY A 140 18.66 21.90 -15.65
N PHE A 141 18.06 22.94 -16.22
CA PHE A 141 18.58 23.59 -17.43
C PHE A 141 19.84 24.43 -17.17
N LEU A 142 19.87 25.24 -16.10
CA LEU A 142 21.03 26.09 -15.79
C LEU A 142 22.31 25.28 -15.51
N THR A 143 22.16 24.07 -15.00
CA THR A 143 23.28 23.17 -14.68
C THR A 143 23.59 22.16 -15.79
N ALA A 144 22.90 22.24 -16.94
CA ALA A 144 22.96 21.22 -17.99
C ALA A 144 22.81 19.80 -17.42
N PHE A 145 21.80 19.62 -16.58
CA PHE A 145 21.52 18.38 -15.85
C PHE A 145 22.72 17.91 -15.01
N SER A 146 23.20 18.81 -14.15
CA SER A 146 24.35 18.58 -13.24
C SER A 146 25.67 18.26 -13.95
N LYS A 147 25.76 18.51 -15.26
CA LYS A 147 26.94 18.29 -16.11
C LYS A 147 27.31 19.58 -16.87
N PRO A 148 27.54 20.70 -16.16
CA PRO A 148 27.85 21.97 -16.81
C PRO A 148 29.19 21.89 -17.54
N SER A 149 29.29 22.51 -18.72
CA SER A 149 30.56 22.67 -19.42
C SER A 149 31.51 23.61 -18.66
N PRO A 150 32.84 23.54 -18.90
CA PRO A 150 33.80 24.46 -18.28
C PRO A 150 33.50 25.95 -18.51
N GLU A 151 32.83 26.27 -19.63
CA GLU A 151 32.41 27.63 -19.98
C GLU A 151 31.18 28.10 -19.19
N ASN A 152 30.33 27.17 -18.75
CA ASN A 152 29.15 27.48 -17.92
C ASN A 152 29.54 27.66 -16.44
N ARG A 153 30.17 28.81 -16.14
CA ARG A 153 30.61 29.16 -14.78
C ARG A 153 29.45 29.22 -13.78
N LEU A 154 28.28 29.68 -14.21
CA LEU A 154 27.08 29.73 -13.36
C LEU A 154 26.63 28.32 -12.98
N GLY A 155 26.49 27.42 -13.96
CA GLY A 155 26.11 26.03 -13.73
C GLY A 155 27.09 25.30 -12.82
N LEU A 156 28.40 25.51 -13.03
CA LEU A 156 29.45 24.97 -12.14
C LEU A 156 29.30 25.45 -10.69
N SER A 157 29.04 26.75 -10.50
CA SER A 157 28.83 27.33 -9.17
C SER A 157 27.59 26.75 -8.50
N ILE A 158 26.47 26.66 -9.24
CA ILE A 158 25.21 26.07 -8.74
C ILE A 158 25.44 24.62 -8.32
N VAL A 159 25.98 23.77 -9.19
CA VAL A 159 26.24 22.35 -8.87
C VAL A 159 27.11 22.24 -7.62
N LYS A 160 28.22 22.99 -7.57
CA LYS A 160 29.13 23.00 -6.42
C LYS A 160 28.43 23.37 -5.11
N GLN A 161 27.50 24.32 -5.12
CA GLN A 161 26.81 24.80 -3.92
C GLN A 161 25.64 23.90 -3.51
N LEU A 162 24.98 23.24 -4.46
CA LEU A 162 23.76 22.48 -4.20
C LEU A 162 24.02 20.98 -3.95
N GLN A 163 25.19 20.45 -4.33
CA GLN A 163 25.61 19.07 -4.00
C GLN A 163 25.75 18.84 -2.50
N PHE A 164 25.60 17.58 -2.08
CA PHE A 164 25.63 17.15 -0.68
C PHE A 164 26.96 17.48 0.03
N VAL A 165 28.06 17.44 -0.72
CA VAL A 165 29.40 17.83 -0.27
C VAL A 165 30.09 18.59 -1.39
N ASP A 166 30.98 19.53 -1.06
CA ASP A 166 31.93 20.05 -2.05
C ASP A 166 32.81 18.89 -2.53
N MET A 167 32.65 18.50 -3.80
CA MET A 167 33.36 17.35 -4.35
C MET A 167 34.89 17.55 -4.39
N GLY A 168 35.38 18.79 -4.45
CA GLY A 168 36.81 19.10 -4.34
C GLY A 168 37.34 18.94 -2.92
N LEU A 169 36.52 19.21 -1.91
CA LEU A 169 36.82 18.94 -0.51
C LEU A 169 36.74 17.42 -0.21
N TYR A 170 35.70 16.76 -0.72
CA TYR A 170 35.51 15.32 -0.56
C TYR A 170 36.66 14.53 -1.19
N ALA A 171 37.12 14.90 -2.39
CA ALA A 171 38.25 14.25 -3.04
C ALA A 171 39.56 14.30 -2.23
N LYS A 172 39.72 15.31 -1.36
CA LYS A 172 40.91 15.47 -0.50
C LYS A 172 40.78 14.76 0.84
N THR A 173 39.57 14.69 1.38
CA THR A 173 39.30 14.24 2.76
C THR A 173 38.73 12.84 2.84
N LEU A 174 38.09 12.38 1.76
CA LEU A 174 37.24 11.19 1.71
C LEU A 174 36.13 11.18 2.77
N ASP A 175 35.83 12.33 3.36
CA ASP A 175 34.82 12.50 4.39
C ASP A 175 33.54 13.08 3.79
N PRO A 176 32.46 12.30 3.64
CA PRO A 176 31.21 12.79 3.06
C PRO A 176 30.55 13.90 3.89
N ALA A 177 30.91 14.01 5.18
CA ALA A 177 30.39 15.05 6.07
C ALA A 177 31.25 16.33 6.10
N ALA A 178 32.34 16.42 5.32
CA ALA A 178 33.32 17.50 5.43
C ALA A 178 32.70 18.91 5.29
N SER A 179 31.80 19.11 4.32
CA SER A 179 31.07 20.37 4.15
C SER A 179 30.08 20.65 5.29
N LEU A 180 29.40 19.62 5.79
CA LEU A 180 28.45 19.77 6.91
C LEU A 180 29.18 20.18 8.19
N LYS A 181 30.40 19.66 8.42
CA LYS A 181 31.27 20.04 9.53
C LYS A 181 31.74 21.50 9.45
N GLN A 182 31.70 22.12 8.26
CA GLN A 182 31.99 23.55 8.05
C GLN A 182 30.74 24.43 8.19
N GLY A 183 29.58 23.86 8.55
CA GLY A 183 28.34 24.60 8.73
C GLY A 183 27.48 24.74 7.47
N GLU A 184 27.83 24.06 6.37
CA GLU A 184 27.08 24.12 5.10
C GLU A 184 25.80 23.24 5.14
N LEU A 185 24.94 23.45 6.13
CA LEU A 185 23.79 22.57 6.44
C LEU A 185 22.72 22.53 5.34
N TRP A 186 22.65 23.54 4.48
CA TRP A 186 21.72 23.56 3.34
C TRP A 186 21.95 22.39 2.37
N ARG A 187 23.17 21.86 2.32
CA ARG A 187 23.56 20.73 1.46
C ARG A 187 22.83 19.43 1.77
N VAL A 188 22.17 19.34 2.93
CA VAL A 188 21.27 18.22 3.21
C VAL A 188 19.98 18.32 2.40
N ILE A 189 19.55 19.52 2.01
CA ILE A 189 18.27 19.77 1.32
C ILE A 189 18.48 19.98 -0.18
N THR A 190 19.49 20.77 -0.54
CA THR A 190 19.67 21.27 -1.91
C THR A 190 19.92 20.23 -3.01
N PRO A 191 20.42 19.00 -2.75
CA PRO A 191 20.54 17.97 -3.79
C PRO A 191 19.21 17.64 -4.47
N ALA A 192 18.07 17.90 -3.81
CA ALA A 192 16.73 17.74 -4.38
C ALA A 192 16.53 18.52 -5.69
N PHE A 193 17.21 19.65 -5.87
CA PHE A 193 16.99 20.53 -7.03
C PHE A 193 17.87 20.18 -8.23
N LEU A 194 18.92 19.39 -8.04
CA LEU A 194 19.81 18.93 -9.10
C LEU A 194 19.22 17.68 -9.77
N HIS A 195 19.44 17.51 -11.08
CA HIS A 195 18.98 16.33 -11.83
C HIS A 195 20.07 15.93 -12.84
N GLY A 196 20.23 14.63 -13.09
CA GLY A 196 21.35 14.11 -13.91
C GLY A 196 21.09 13.99 -15.40
N ASP A 197 19.81 14.03 -15.80
CA ASP A 197 19.35 13.95 -17.19
C ASP A 197 17.89 14.43 -17.34
N PRO A 198 17.42 14.71 -18.59
CA PRO A 198 16.07 15.18 -18.84
C PRO A 198 14.96 14.20 -18.46
N ILE A 199 15.17 12.88 -18.63
CA ILE A 199 14.15 11.87 -18.36
C ILE A 199 13.95 11.74 -16.85
N HIS A 200 15.02 11.70 -16.08
CA HIS A 200 14.98 11.71 -14.62
C HIS A 200 14.25 12.96 -14.10
N LEU A 201 14.53 14.14 -14.65
CA LEU A 201 13.78 15.36 -14.31
C LEU A 201 12.30 15.21 -14.64
N LEU A 202 11.96 14.80 -15.86
CA LEU A 202 10.57 14.64 -16.30
C LEU A 202 9.78 13.71 -15.37
N MET A 203 10.34 12.53 -15.08
CA MET A 203 9.70 11.54 -14.21
C MET A 203 9.50 12.07 -12.79
N ASN A 204 10.51 12.76 -12.24
CA ASN A 204 10.39 13.41 -10.93
C ASN A 204 9.32 14.51 -10.93
N MET A 205 9.24 15.32 -11.99
CA MET A 205 8.25 16.40 -12.05
C MET A 205 6.83 15.86 -12.19
N LEU A 206 6.61 14.78 -12.95
CA LEU A 206 5.32 14.10 -13.02
C LEU A 206 4.91 13.53 -11.64
N ALA A 207 5.85 12.88 -10.94
CA ALA A 207 5.60 12.31 -9.62
C ALA A 207 5.42 13.40 -8.52
N LEU A 208 6.18 14.49 -8.57
CA LEU A 208 6.03 15.62 -7.66
C LEU A 208 4.73 16.38 -7.89
N ALA A 209 4.37 16.63 -9.16
CA ALA A 209 3.11 17.30 -9.52
C ALA A 209 1.87 16.51 -9.10
N SER A 210 1.96 15.18 -9.09
CA SER A 210 0.88 14.29 -8.69
C SER A 210 0.79 14.13 -7.17
N LEU A 211 1.86 13.68 -6.52
CA LEU A 211 1.87 13.43 -5.06
C LEU A 211 1.93 14.72 -4.25
N GLY A 212 2.76 15.69 -4.67
CA GLY A 212 2.90 16.99 -3.99
C GLY A 212 1.59 17.76 -3.95
N ARG A 213 0.84 17.78 -5.06
CA ARG A 213 -0.51 18.37 -5.13
C ARG A 213 -1.44 17.79 -4.08
N LEU A 214 -1.43 16.46 -3.95
CA LEU A 214 -2.32 15.75 -3.03
C LEU A 214 -1.99 16.11 -1.58
N VAL A 215 -0.70 16.06 -1.23
CA VAL A 215 -0.23 16.36 0.12
C VAL A 215 -0.44 17.84 0.46
N GLU A 216 -0.06 18.78 -0.41
CA GLU A 216 -0.22 20.21 -0.16
C GLU A 216 -1.68 20.61 0.06
N ARG A 217 -2.61 20.07 -0.73
CA ARG A 217 -4.05 20.29 -0.51
C ARG A 217 -4.56 19.64 0.77
N MET A 218 -4.01 18.47 1.14
CA MET A 218 -4.43 17.73 2.32
C MET A 218 -3.97 18.37 3.64
N ILE A 219 -2.75 18.89 3.71
CA ILE A 219 -2.17 19.40 4.98
C ILE A 219 -1.88 20.90 4.98
N GLY A 220 -2.05 21.57 3.84
CA GLY A 220 -1.77 22.99 3.66
C GLY A 220 -0.29 23.29 3.46
N ILE A 221 -0.01 24.45 2.87
CA ILE A 221 1.33 24.87 2.42
C ILE A 221 2.39 24.84 3.53
N ARG A 222 2.08 25.31 4.75
CA ARG A 222 3.05 25.41 5.85
C ARG A 222 3.52 24.04 6.33
N ARG A 223 2.58 23.11 6.55
CA ARG A 223 2.89 21.74 6.99
C ARG A 223 3.56 20.95 5.87
N TYR A 224 3.17 21.20 4.63
CA TYR A 224 3.83 20.60 3.47
C TYR A 224 5.29 21.05 3.33
N ALA A 225 5.59 22.34 3.54
CA ALA A 225 6.97 22.84 3.55
C ALA A 225 7.83 22.15 4.62
N ILE A 226 7.33 22.03 5.85
CA ILE A 226 8.02 21.33 6.94
C ILE A 226 8.24 19.86 6.57
N LEU A 227 7.20 19.19 6.06
CA LEU A 227 7.29 17.81 5.63
C LEU A 227 8.37 17.61 4.56
N LEU A 228 8.44 18.48 3.54
CA LEU A 228 9.44 18.39 2.49
C LEU A 228 10.87 18.48 3.03
N VAL A 229 11.13 19.36 4.00
CA VAL A 229 12.43 19.49 4.65
C VAL A 229 12.78 18.23 5.43
N LEU A 230 11.85 17.71 6.25
CA LEU A 230 12.06 16.49 7.02
C LEU A 230 12.29 15.27 6.12
N LEU A 231 11.56 15.17 5.02
CA LEU A 231 11.74 14.13 4.02
C LEU A 231 13.11 14.24 3.34
N ALA A 232 13.55 15.45 2.98
CA ALA A 232 14.87 15.66 2.41
C ALA A 232 15.98 15.22 3.38
N ILE A 233 15.87 15.57 4.66
CA ILE A 233 16.80 15.10 5.70
C ILE A 233 16.80 13.57 5.78
N GLY A 234 15.61 12.96 5.88
CA GLY A 234 15.43 11.52 5.99
C GLY A 234 15.87 10.72 4.77
N SER A 235 15.85 11.32 3.57
CA SER A 235 16.38 10.69 2.37
C SER A 235 17.88 10.96 2.16
N HIS A 236 18.33 12.19 2.30
CA HIS A 236 19.66 12.59 1.84
C HIS A 236 20.76 12.27 2.84
N LEU A 237 20.49 12.27 4.17
CA LEU A 237 21.51 11.88 5.14
C LEU A 237 21.91 10.41 5.00
N PRO A 238 20.99 9.43 4.94
CA PRO A 238 21.38 8.04 4.70
C PRO A 238 22.13 7.87 3.38
N GLN A 239 21.65 8.49 2.30
CA GLN A 239 22.33 8.39 1.01
C GLN A 239 23.75 8.97 1.05
N GLY A 240 23.93 10.14 1.63
CA GLY A 240 25.21 10.85 1.60
C GLY A 240 26.23 10.35 2.61
N LEU A 241 25.80 9.83 3.76
CA LEU A 241 26.69 9.48 4.87
C LEU A 241 26.94 7.98 5.05
N LEU A 242 26.08 7.10 4.52
CA LEU A 242 26.35 5.66 4.58
C LEU A 242 27.53 5.34 3.65
N GLY A 243 28.50 4.62 4.21
CA GLY A 243 29.70 4.21 3.48
C GLY A 243 29.42 3.12 2.43
N GLU A 244 30.47 2.74 1.72
CA GLU A 244 30.41 1.65 0.75
C GLU A 244 30.34 0.27 1.43
N ASN A 245 29.67 -0.67 0.76
CA ASN A 245 29.55 -2.06 1.19
C ASN A 245 29.08 -2.20 2.64
N LEU A 246 28.01 -1.48 2.99
CA LEU A 246 27.41 -1.50 4.31
C LEU A 246 27.13 -2.95 4.73
N LEU A 247 27.48 -3.29 5.98
CA LEU A 247 27.38 -4.66 6.52
C LEU A 247 28.16 -5.73 5.74
N GLY A 248 29.17 -5.33 4.95
CA GLY A 248 29.97 -6.24 4.12
C GLY A 248 29.25 -6.72 2.85
N VAL A 249 28.09 -6.14 2.53
CA VAL A 249 27.29 -6.53 1.36
C VAL A 249 27.68 -5.66 0.17
N ARG A 250 28.24 -6.29 -0.87
CA ARG A 250 28.64 -5.59 -2.10
C ARG A 250 27.44 -4.91 -2.76
N GLY A 251 27.60 -3.64 -3.12
CA GLY A 251 26.54 -2.86 -3.79
C GLY A 251 25.50 -2.27 -2.84
N LEU A 252 25.58 -2.56 -1.53
CA LEU A 252 24.79 -1.86 -0.53
C LEU A 252 25.56 -0.62 -0.05
N SER A 253 25.59 0.42 -0.88
CA SER A 253 26.46 1.59 -0.67
C SER A 253 25.68 2.90 -0.68
N GLY A 254 25.97 3.78 0.28
CA GLY A 254 25.67 5.20 0.12
C GLY A 254 26.76 5.88 -0.72
N SER A 255 26.46 7.09 -1.18
CA SER A 255 27.43 7.97 -1.84
C SER A 255 26.96 9.41 -1.68
N PRO A 256 27.87 10.36 -1.38
CA PRO A 256 27.54 11.79 -1.35
C PRO A 256 27.34 12.38 -2.76
N ASN A 257 27.70 11.65 -3.83
CA ASN A 257 27.50 12.07 -5.20
C ASN A 257 26.14 11.58 -5.73
N PHE A 258 25.08 12.28 -5.35
CA PHE A 258 23.72 12.00 -5.82
C PHE A 258 22.97 13.31 -6.11
N VAL A 259 21.91 13.20 -6.91
CA VAL A 259 21.06 14.32 -7.30
C VAL A 259 19.61 13.85 -7.41
N GLY A 260 18.67 14.77 -7.20
CA GLY A 260 17.26 14.58 -7.52
C GLY A 260 16.35 14.56 -6.30
N ILE A 261 15.12 15.04 -6.49
CA ILE A 261 14.07 15.08 -5.46
C ILE A 261 13.42 13.70 -5.21
N SER A 262 13.84 12.64 -5.92
CA SER A 262 13.18 11.33 -5.92
C SER A 262 13.09 10.67 -4.53
N GLY A 263 14.07 10.89 -3.64
CA GLY A 263 13.99 10.47 -2.24
C GLY A 263 12.84 11.13 -1.48
N VAL A 264 12.68 12.45 -1.65
CA VAL A 264 11.55 13.20 -1.08
C VAL A 264 10.22 12.71 -1.66
N ILE A 265 10.16 12.44 -2.96
CA ILE A 265 8.96 11.89 -3.62
C ILE A 265 8.59 10.52 -3.04
N MET A 266 9.56 9.64 -2.79
CA MET A 266 9.31 8.37 -2.09
C MET A 266 8.78 8.59 -0.67
N GLY A 267 9.25 9.64 0.01
CA GLY A 267 8.67 10.05 1.28
C GLY A 267 7.24 10.56 1.19
N LEU A 268 6.89 11.33 0.17
CA LEU A 268 5.50 11.73 -0.06
C LEU A 268 4.61 10.52 -0.32
N PHE A 269 5.11 9.54 -1.09
CA PHE A 269 4.41 8.27 -1.30
C PHE A 269 4.18 7.53 0.02
N GLY A 270 5.23 7.33 0.83
CA GLY A 270 5.13 6.67 2.14
C GLY A 270 4.16 7.38 3.10
N TYR A 271 4.22 8.71 3.13
CA TYR A 271 3.31 9.54 3.92
C TYR A 271 1.85 9.35 3.51
N ILE A 272 1.55 9.38 2.21
CA ILE A 272 0.20 9.14 1.70
C ILE A 272 -0.26 7.70 2.00
N ALA A 273 0.61 6.71 1.75
CA ALA A 273 0.30 5.30 1.91
C ALA A 273 -0.16 4.96 3.34
N ILE A 274 0.62 5.38 4.34
CA ILE A 274 0.26 5.07 5.73
C ILE A 274 -0.96 5.87 6.18
N LYS A 275 -1.05 7.13 5.78
CA LYS A 275 -2.11 8.02 6.24
C LYS A 275 -3.48 7.61 5.71
N THR A 276 -3.55 7.22 4.43
CA THR A 276 -4.79 6.68 3.83
C THR A 276 -5.17 5.32 4.41
N LYS A 277 -4.19 4.52 4.85
CA LYS A 277 -4.43 3.25 5.55
C LYS A 277 -4.95 3.45 6.98
N LEU A 278 -4.39 4.42 7.72
CA LEU A 278 -4.79 4.72 9.10
C LEU A 278 -6.11 5.51 9.16
N ASN A 279 -6.40 6.33 8.15
CA ASN A 279 -7.57 7.17 8.09
C ASN A 279 -8.30 7.00 6.74
N PRO A 280 -9.15 5.96 6.61
CA PRO A 280 -9.88 5.68 5.37
C PRO A 280 -10.85 6.79 4.95
N ASN A 281 -11.23 7.69 5.87
CA ASN A 281 -12.17 8.78 5.62
C ASN A 281 -11.57 9.95 4.82
N ILE A 282 -10.25 9.93 4.55
CA ILE A 282 -9.53 10.96 3.76
C ILE A 282 -10.03 11.03 2.29
N GLY A 283 -10.76 10.03 1.81
CA GLY A 283 -11.48 10.10 0.54
C GLY A 283 -10.65 9.84 -0.71
N PHE A 284 -9.39 9.42 -0.56
CA PHE A 284 -8.55 8.91 -1.65
C PHE A 284 -7.62 7.80 -1.16
N SER A 285 -7.16 6.95 -2.08
CA SER A 285 -6.19 5.88 -1.81
C SER A 285 -5.21 5.76 -2.97
N LEU A 286 -4.01 5.23 -2.68
CA LEU A 286 -3.07 4.83 -3.72
C LEU A 286 -3.58 3.53 -4.39
N SER A 287 -3.33 3.38 -5.69
CA SER A 287 -3.71 2.16 -6.40
C SER A 287 -2.73 1.02 -6.08
N PRO A 288 -3.18 -0.26 -6.12
CA PRO A 288 -2.29 -1.41 -5.96
C PRO A 288 -1.07 -1.37 -6.90
N GLN A 289 -1.26 -0.84 -8.11
CA GLN A 289 -0.21 -0.68 -9.11
C GLN A 289 0.87 0.33 -8.67
N SER A 290 0.51 1.40 -7.97
CA SER A 290 1.50 2.35 -7.43
C SER A 290 2.39 1.70 -6.36
N TYR A 291 1.82 0.86 -5.49
CA TYR A 291 2.60 0.08 -4.50
C TYR A 291 3.55 -0.89 -5.19
N PHE A 292 3.05 -1.62 -6.19
CA PHE A 292 3.87 -2.53 -6.98
C PHE A 292 5.02 -1.81 -7.70
N MET A 293 4.75 -0.65 -8.30
CA MET A 293 5.76 0.17 -8.97
C MET A 293 6.86 0.67 -8.01
N VAL A 294 6.49 1.12 -6.81
CA VAL A 294 7.49 1.53 -5.81
C VAL A 294 8.32 0.34 -5.33
N ALA A 295 7.68 -0.81 -5.08
CA ALA A 295 8.37 -2.02 -4.69
C ALA A 295 9.36 -2.49 -5.76
N ILE A 296 8.94 -2.54 -7.03
CA ILE A 296 9.81 -2.98 -8.11
C ILE A 296 10.95 -2.00 -8.37
N LEU A 297 10.71 -0.69 -8.24
CA LEU A 297 11.76 0.33 -8.37
C LEU A 297 12.85 0.15 -7.31
N LEU A 298 12.45 -0.07 -6.04
CA LEU A 298 13.41 -0.35 -4.96
C LEU A 298 14.17 -1.65 -5.18
N VAL A 299 13.47 -2.73 -5.55
CA VAL A 299 14.10 -4.04 -5.79
C VAL A 299 15.09 -3.96 -6.96
N ILE A 300 14.68 -3.40 -8.09
CA ILE A 300 15.55 -3.24 -9.27
C ILE A 300 16.72 -2.30 -8.94
N GLY A 301 16.48 -1.21 -8.19
CA GLY A 301 17.51 -0.27 -7.78
C GLY A 301 18.62 -0.94 -6.98
N PHE A 302 18.28 -1.59 -5.86
CA PHE A 302 19.26 -2.28 -5.03
C PHE A 302 19.89 -3.50 -5.74
N ALA A 303 19.10 -4.28 -6.49
CA ALA A 303 19.64 -5.41 -7.26
C ALA A 303 20.63 -4.94 -8.33
N GLY A 304 20.35 -3.82 -9.01
CA GLY A 304 21.23 -3.25 -10.03
C GLY A 304 22.61 -2.90 -9.47
N GLU A 305 22.68 -2.32 -8.28
CA GLU A 305 23.95 -2.02 -7.60
C GLU A 305 24.68 -3.28 -7.13
N MET A 306 23.94 -4.28 -6.62
CA MET A 306 24.52 -5.56 -6.17
C MET A 306 25.10 -6.41 -7.31
N PHE A 307 24.43 -6.44 -8.47
CA PHE A 307 24.79 -7.31 -9.60
C PHE A 307 25.62 -6.59 -10.70
N GLY A 308 26.20 -5.43 -10.40
CA GLY A 308 27.23 -4.81 -11.23
C GLY A 308 26.76 -3.71 -12.19
N ASN A 309 25.91 -2.79 -11.72
CA ASN A 309 25.43 -1.63 -12.49
C ASN A 309 24.80 -2.03 -13.83
N VAL A 310 23.86 -2.97 -13.80
CA VAL A 310 23.08 -3.34 -14.99
C VAL A 310 22.47 -2.07 -15.59
N GLY A 311 22.98 -1.63 -16.74
CA GLY A 311 22.53 -0.44 -17.45
C GLY A 311 23.10 0.92 -16.99
N ASN A 312 24.20 0.99 -16.22
CA ASN A 312 24.76 2.24 -15.69
C ASN A 312 23.78 3.08 -14.84
N LEU A 313 22.75 2.44 -14.29
CA LEU A 313 21.73 3.07 -13.46
C LEU A 313 22.25 3.23 -12.03
N HIS A 314 22.96 4.34 -11.76
CA HIS A 314 23.30 4.74 -10.40
C HIS A 314 22.07 5.37 -9.74
N MET A 315 21.28 4.54 -9.06
CA MET A 315 20.09 4.97 -8.33
C MET A 315 20.48 5.33 -6.89
N ALA A 316 20.00 6.46 -6.38
CA ALA A 316 20.18 6.83 -4.97
C ALA A 316 19.26 5.98 -4.06
N ASN A 317 19.55 4.69 -3.95
CA ASN A 317 18.66 3.69 -3.33
C ASN A 317 18.42 3.97 -1.84
N PHE A 318 19.45 4.41 -1.11
CA PHE A 318 19.29 4.84 0.28
C PHE A 318 18.48 6.12 0.41
N ALA A 319 18.50 7.01 -0.60
CA ALA A 319 17.61 8.16 -0.63
C ALA A 319 16.15 7.75 -0.80
N HIS A 320 15.87 6.78 -1.68
CA HIS A 320 14.51 6.26 -1.88
C HIS A 320 13.99 5.54 -0.65
N LEU A 321 14.80 4.64 -0.07
CA LEU A 321 14.43 3.89 1.13
C LEU A 321 14.28 4.81 2.34
N GLY A 322 15.26 5.68 2.59
CA GLY A 322 15.24 6.63 3.71
C GLY A 322 14.06 7.61 3.61
N GLY A 323 13.78 8.09 2.40
CA GLY A 323 12.60 8.90 2.10
C GLY A 323 11.31 8.15 2.42
N LEU A 324 11.11 6.95 1.87
CA LEU A 324 9.92 6.12 2.09
C LEU A 324 9.66 5.88 3.58
N VAL A 325 10.67 5.42 4.32
CA VAL A 325 10.58 5.16 5.77
C VAL A 325 10.23 6.44 6.52
N SER A 326 10.91 7.55 6.23
CA SER A 326 10.64 8.85 6.88
C SER A 326 9.21 9.32 6.62
N GLY A 327 8.70 9.14 5.40
CA GLY A 327 7.32 9.42 5.05
C GLY A 327 6.32 8.62 5.86
N VAL A 328 6.53 7.31 5.98
CA VAL A 328 5.68 6.43 6.80
C VAL A 328 5.70 6.88 8.26
N LEU A 329 6.87 7.14 8.84
CA LEU A 329 6.98 7.56 10.24
C LEU A 329 6.27 8.90 10.50
N LEU A 330 6.53 9.91 9.66
CA LEU A 330 5.89 11.22 9.77
C LEU A 330 4.37 11.15 9.55
N GLY A 331 3.91 10.22 8.70
CA GLY A 331 2.50 9.93 8.49
C GLY A 331 1.83 9.43 9.77
N ILE A 332 2.44 8.43 10.43
CA ILE A 332 1.97 7.87 11.72
C ILE A 332 1.90 8.97 12.79
N ILE A 333 3.00 9.72 12.97
CA ILE A 333 3.09 10.80 13.96
C ILE A 333 1.99 11.85 13.70
N SER A 334 1.77 12.22 12.45
CA SER A 334 0.79 13.26 12.11
C SER A 334 -0.67 12.86 12.38
N GLU A 335 -0.99 11.57 12.36
CA GLU A 335 -2.33 11.08 12.73
C GLU A 335 -2.49 10.95 14.26
N GLN A 336 -1.43 10.56 14.98
CA GLN A 336 -1.48 10.48 16.45
C GLN A 336 -1.69 11.84 17.11
N VAL A 337 -1.15 12.93 16.54
CA VAL A 337 -1.35 14.30 17.05
C VAL A 337 -2.76 14.85 16.76
N ARG A 338 -3.53 14.19 15.88
CA ARG A 338 -4.91 14.59 15.53
C ARG A 338 -6.00 13.89 16.35
N GLY A 339 -5.69 12.73 16.93
CA GLY A 339 -6.60 11.98 17.81
C GLY A 339 -6.51 12.46 19.24
#